data_AF-A0A821WAT3-F1
#
_entry.id   AF-A0A821WAT3-F1
#
_cell.length_a   1.000
_cell.length_b   1.000
_cell.length_c   1.000
_cell.angle_alpha   90.00
_cell.angle_beta   90.00
_cell.angle_gamma   90.00
#
_symmetry.space_group_name_H-M   'P 1'
#
loop_
_entity.id
_entity.type
_entity.pdbx_description
1 polymer ?
#
loop_
_entity_poly.entity_id
_entity_poly.type
_entity_poly.pdbx_seq_one_letter_code
_entity_poly.pdbx_strand_id
1 'polypeptide(L)'
;MPTNFQVFRGQGLSVEDFEKMKKTKGGLMSFNNFLSTSRNRTVSLDNFARPATKNPSSVGILFVMAIDTAICMKSSTPFAEVSK
;
A
#
# COMPACT_ATOMS: atom_id res chain seq x y z
N MET A 1 -17.33 -18.16 -3.81
CA MET A 1 -16.65 -17.27 -4.78
C MET A 1 -15.51 -16.58 -4.05
N PRO A 2 -14.30 -16.45 -4.64
CA PRO A 2 -13.23 -15.64 -4.06
C PRO A 2 -13.73 -14.20 -3.90
N THR A 3 -13.68 -13.65 -2.69
CA THR A 3 -14.18 -12.30 -2.41
C THR A 3 -13.01 -11.33 -2.50
N ASN A 4 -13.00 -10.49 -3.55
CA ASN A 4 -12.05 -9.39 -3.64
C ASN A 4 -12.25 -8.44 -2.46
N PHE A 5 -11.15 -8.01 -1.85
CA PHE A 5 -11.20 -7.11 -0.70
C PHE A 5 -10.24 -5.94 -0.89
N GLN A 6 -10.55 -4.83 -0.23
CA GLN A 6 -9.74 -3.64 -0.27
C GLN A 6 -8.84 -3.56 0.96
N VAL A 7 -7.58 -3.16 0.75
CA VAL A 7 -6.65 -2.85 1.81
C VAL A 7 -5.96 -1.52 1.56
N PHE A 8 -5.43 -0.96 2.62
CA PHE A 8 -4.82 0.36 2.65
C PHE A 8 -3.40 0.27 3.22
N ARG A 9 -2.50 1.10 2.69
CA ARG A 9 -1.16 1.30 3.23
C ARG A 9 -0.81 2.77 3.18
N GLY A 10 -0.46 3.34 4.33
CA GLY A 10 0.10 4.68 4.39
C GLY A 10 1.61 4.62 4.50
N GLN A 11 2.32 5.54 3.85
CA GLN A 11 3.75 5.74 4.04
C GLN A 11 4.20 7.09 3.50
N GLY A 12 5.42 7.50 3.86
CA GLY A 12 6.16 8.50 3.11
C GLY A 12 6.80 7.90 1.85
N LEU A 13 6.90 8.73 0.82
CA LEU A 13 7.78 8.53 -0.33
C LEU A 13 8.72 9.72 -0.46
N SER A 14 9.89 9.53 -1.05
CA SER A 14 10.67 10.69 -1.48
C SER A 14 9.94 11.42 -2.61
N VAL A 15 10.26 12.69 -2.79
CA VAL A 15 9.71 13.47 -3.92
C VAL A 15 10.11 12.83 -5.25
N GLU A 16 11.32 12.29 -5.38
CA GLU A 16 11.78 11.64 -6.60
C GLU A 16 10.96 10.38 -6.93
N ASP A 17 10.73 9.52 -5.93
CA ASP A 17 9.93 8.31 -6.10
C ASP A 17 8.48 8.64 -6.45
N PHE A 18 7.91 9.67 -5.83
CA PHE A 18 6.56 10.14 -6.16
C PHE A 18 6.45 10.64 -7.60
N GLU A 19 7.42 11.43 -8.07
CA GLU A 19 7.45 11.91 -9.45
C GLU A 19 7.69 10.78 -10.46
N LYS A 20 8.51 9.78 -10.12
CA LYS A 20 8.67 8.56 -10.92
C LYS A 20 7.34 7.81 -11.04
N MET A 21 6.63 7.60 -9.93
CA MET A 21 5.31 6.96 -9.93
C MET A 21 4.28 7.68 -10.80
N LYS A 22 4.28 9.02 -10.78
CA LYS A 22 3.37 9.81 -11.63
C LYS A 22 3.62 9.57 -13.12
N LYS A 23 4.86 9.33 -13.53
CA LYS A 23 5.26 9.06 -14.92
C LYS A 23 4.99 7.62 -15.34
N THR A 24 4.97 6.67 -14.40
CA THR A 24 4.78 5.23 -14.68
C THR A 24 3.36 4.74 -14.37
N LYS A 25 2.36 5.63 -14.42
CA LYS A 25 0.94 5.25 -14.23
C LYS A 25 0.54 4.17 -15.23
N GLY A 26 -0.19 3.15 -14.75
CA GLY A 26 -0.55 1.96 -15.54
C GLY A 26 0.53 0.87 -15.56
N GLY A 27 1.73 1.14 -15.03
CA GLY A 27 2.79 0.15 -14.84
C GLY A 27 2.62 -0.68 -13.56
N LEU A 28 3.56 -1.61 -13.37
CA LEU A 28 3.68 -2.41 -12.15
C LEU A 28 4.56 -1.74 -11.11
N MET A 29 4.28 -2.01 -9.84
CA MET A 29 5.07 -1.55 -8.70
C MET A 29 5.47 -2.76 -7.84
N SER A 30 6.75 -2.85 -7.50
CA SER A 30 7.28 -3.83 -6.57
C SER A 30 7.63 -3.18 -5.24
N PHE A 31 7.33 -3.85 -4.14
CA PHE A 31 7.83 -3.48 -2.82
C PHE A 31 8.99 -4.40 -2.46
N ASN A 32 10.11 -3.80 -2.07
CA ASN A 32 11.35 -4.48 -1.71
C ASN A 32 11.38 -4.89 -0.22
N ASN A 33 10.23 -4.84 0.47
CA ASN A 33 10.06 -5.20 1.87
C ASN A 33 8.68 -5.86 2.07
N PHE A 34 8.43 -6.42 3.25
CA PHE A 34 7.10 -6.94 3.61
C PHE A 34 6.00 -5.89 3.42
N LEU A 35 4.91 -6.30 2.77
CA LEU A 35 3.76 -5.45 2.50
C LEU A 35 2.77 -5.47 3.67
N SER A 36 3.01 -4.61 4.66
CA SER A 36 2.05 -4.35 5.74
C SER A 36 0.91 -3.45 5.26
N THR A 37 -0.33 -3.89 5.50
CA THR A 37 -1.57 -3.23 5.09
C THR A 37 -2.65 -3.34 6.16
N SER A 38 -3.71 -2.54 6.07
CA SER A 38 -4.89 -2.63 6.93
C SER A 38 -6.17 -2.64 6.11
N ARG A 39 -7.22 -3.35 6.57
CA ARG A 39 -8.58 -3.16 6.05
C ARG A 39 -9.22 -1.86 6.54
N ASN A 40 -8.66 -1.22 7.58
CA ASN A 40 -9.15 0.05 8.10
C ASN A 40 -8.37 1.22 7.48
N ARG A 41 -9.05 1.99 6.62
CA ARG A 41 -8.48 3.16 5.94
C ARG A 41 -7.89 4.17 6.91
N THR A 42 -8.57 4.42 8.03
CA THR A 42 -8.18 5.42 9.04
C THR A 42 -6.85 5.05 9.67
N VAL A 43 -6.62 3.76 9.97
CA VAL A 43 -5.33 3.29 10.49
C VAL A 43 -4.20 3.64 9.54
N SER A 44 -4.34 3.32 8.26
CA SER A 44 -3.30 3.61 7.25
C SER A 44 -3.12 5.10 7.01
N LEU A 45 -4.20 5.88 6.95
CA LEU A 45 -4.15 7.31 6.69
C LEU A 45 -3.57 8.09 7.86
N ASP A 46 -4.14 7.93 9.06
CA ASP A 46 -3.85 8.80 10.20
C ASP A 46 -2.56 8.41 10.92
N ASN A 47 -2.21 7.12 10.93
CA ASN A 47 -1.04 6.66 11.67
C ASN A 47 0.22 6.56 10.79
N PHE A 48 0.10 6.55 9.45
CA PHE A 48 1.26 6.35 8.57
C PHE A 48 1.39 7.39 7.45
N ALA A 49 0.33 7.66 6.68
CA ALA A 49 0.42 8.61 5.56
C ALA A 49 0.51 10.07 6.03
N ARG A 50 -0.38 10.51 6.92
CA ARG A 50 -0.38 11.89 7.45
C ARG A 50 0.87 12.21 8.27
N PRO A 51 1.36 11.35 9.18
CA PRO A 51 2.59 11.64 9.93
C PRO A 51 3.82 11.81 9.03
N ALA A 52 3.87 11.12 7.88
CA ALA A 52 4.95 11.24 6.92
C ALA A 52 5.08 12.65 6.31
N THR A 53 4.00 13.44 6.26
CA THR A 53 4.04 14.82 5.74
C THR A 53 4.81 15.78 6.63
N LYS A 54 5.18 15.36 7.85
CA LYS A 54 6.05 16.15 8.74
C LYS A 54 7.48 16.24 8.23
N ASN A 55 7.89 15.31 7.35
CA ASN A 55 9.18 15.37 6.69
C ASN A 55 9.07 16.22 5.41
N PRO A 56 9.76 17.38 5.31
CA PRO A 56 9.66 18.26 4.15
C PRO A 56 10.20 17.65 2.85
N SER A 57 11.05 16.63 2.90
CA SER A 57 11.54 15.92 1.72
C SER A 57 10.68 14.72 1.33
N SER A 58 9.49 14.56 1.94
CA SER A 58 8.61 13.43 1.71
C SER A 58 7.20 13.84 1.30
N VAL A 59 6.57 13.01 0.46
CA VAL A 59 5.15 13.05 0.17
C VAL A 59 4.46 11.93 0.97
N GLY A 60 3.50 12.29 1.80
CA GLY A 60 2.62 11.32 2.46
C GLY A 60 1.64 10.71 1.46
N ILE A 61 1.69 9.38 1.28
CA ILE A 61 0.87 8.64 0.32
C ILE A 61 0.00 7.60 1.03
N LEU A 62 -1.26 7.53 0.62
CA LEU A 62 -2.18 6.45 0.95
C LEU A 62 -2.40 5.59 -0.30
N PHE A 63 -1.82 4.39 -0.31
CA PHE A 63 -2.12 3.36 -1.29
C PHE A 63 -3.49 2.74 -0.99
N VAL A 64 -4.34 2.68 -2.01
CA VAL A 64 -5.63 1.98 -2.00
C VAL A 64 -5.49 0.80 -2.95
N MET A 65 -5.53 -0.41 -2.41
CA MET A 65 -5.24 -1.63 -3.17
C MET A 65 -6.46 -2.54 -3.17
N ALA A 66 -6.89 -2.95 -4.35
CA ALA A 66 -7.86 -4.02 -4.53
C ALA A 66 -7.10 -5.35 -4.63
N ILE A 67 -7.42 -6.28 -3.73
CA ILE A 67 -6.80 -7.62 -3.71
C ILE A 67 -7.70 -8.58 -4.47
N ASP A 68 -7.19 -9.07 -5.59
CA ASP A 68 -7.82 -10.16 -6.34
C ASP A 68 -7.43 -11.50 -5.71
N THR A 69 -8.39 -12.10 -5.03
CA THR A 69 -8.17 -13.36 -4.31
C THR A 69 -7.96 -14.55 -5.25
N ALA A 70 -8.43 -14.50 -6.49
CA ALA A 70 -8.19 -15.55 -7.47
C ALA A 70 -6.73 -15.56 -7.93
N ILE A 71 -6.07 -14.39 -7.99
CA ILE A 71 -4.63 -14.30 -8.23
C ILE A 71 -3.87 -14.81 -7.00
N CYS A 72 -4.25 -14.36 -5.80
CA CYS A 72 -3.59 -14.79 -4.56
C CYS A 72 -3.66 -16.31 -4.34
N MET A 73 -4.79 -16.96 -4.67
CA MET A 73 -4.89 -18.42 -4.54
C MET A 73 -3.95 -19.19 -5.48
N LYS A 74 -3.51 -18.58 -6.59
CA LYS A 74 -2.57 -19.18 -7.55
C LYS A 74 -1.11 -18.81 -7.27
N SER A 75 -0.92 -17.70 -6.56
CA SER A 75 0.38 -17.16 -6.17
C SER A 75 0.71 -17.79 -4.82
N SER A 76 1.69 -18.68 -4.75
CA SER A 76 2.15 -19.31 -3.49
C SER A 76 2.80 -18.30 -2.51
N THR A 77 2.37 -17.04 -2.53
CA THR A 77 2.86 -15.95 -1.71
C THR A 77 2.27 -16.06 -0.31
N PRO A 78 3.12 -16.26 0.72
CA PRO A 78 2.65 -16.34 2.09
C PRO A 78 2.15 -14.98 2.58
N PHE A 79 1.04 -14.99 3.33
CA PHE A 79 0.55 -13.82 4.05
C PHE A 79 0.03 -14.22 5.42
N ALA A 80 -0.01 -13.27 6.35
CA ALA A 80 -0.58 -13.45 7.67
C ALA A 80 -1.64 -12.36 7.92
N GLU A 81 -2.84 -12.77 8.32
CA GLU A 81 -3.84 -11.85 8.85
C GLU A 81 -3.61 -11.71 10.35
N VAL A 82 -3.23 -10.52 10.79
CA VAL A 82 -3.03 -10.22 12.20
C VAL A 82 -4.28 -9.51 12.69
N SER A 83 -5.17 -10.26 13.36
CA SER A 83 -6.27 -9.67 14.11
C SER A 83 -5.73 -9.01 15.39
N LYS A 84 -6.35 -7.90 15.79
CA LYS A 84 -6.16 -7.34 17.14
C LYS A 84 -6.98 -8.12 18.15
#